data_AF-A0A960ZEW0-F1
#
_entry.id   AF-A0A960ZEW0-F1
#
_cell.length_a   1.000
_cell.length_b   1.000
_cell.length_c   1.000
_cell.angle_alpha   90.00
_cell.angle_beta   90.00
_cell.angle_gamma   90.00
#
_symmetry.space_group_name_H-M   'P 1'
#
loop_
_entity.id
_entity.type
_entity.pdbx_description
1 polymer ?
#
loop_
_entity_poly.entity_id
_entity_poly.type
_entity_poly.pdbx_seq_one_letter_code
_entity_poly.pdbx_strand_id
1 'polypeptide(L)'
;KKEGDISLGNIVGSNIFNILFVIGSSALIMPLRLDPSTYPRSDLLIMIAFSAALYPFLRSRYVLARVEGVILLIGYAGFMAFLFLRH
;
A
#
# COMPACT_ATOMS: atom_id res chain seq x y z
N LYS A 1 25.20 11.78 -0.65
CA LYS A 1 23.95 11.51 0.08
C LYS A 1 22.74 12.10 -0.68
N LYS A 2 22.43 11.56 -1.86
CA LYS A 2 21.26 11.95 -2.70
C LYS A 2 20.40 10.75 -3.10
N GLU A 3 20.76 9.53 -2.69
CA GLU A 3 20.08 8.31 -3.17
C GLU A 3 18.81 7.96 -2.40
N GLY A 4 18.69 8.37 -1.12
CA GLY A 4 17.50 8.10 -0.30
C GLY A 4 16.23 8.70 -0.91
N ASP A 5 16.27 9.98 -1.26
CA ASP A 5 15.13 10.72 -1.82
C ASP A 5 14.71 10.20 -3.21
N ILE A 6 15.68 9.81 -4.04
CA ILE A 6 15.42 9.25 -5.38
C ILE A 6 14.79 7.86 -5.25
N SER A 7 15.24 7.04 -4.28
CA SER A 7 14.67 5.70 -4.07
C SER A 7 13.22 5.77 -3.59
N LEU A 8 12.88 6.70 -2.69
CA LEU A 8 11.56 6.81 -2.10
C LEU A 8 10.53 7.30 -3.12
N GLY A 9 10.88 8.34 -3.89
CA GLY A 9 10.05 8.84 -4.98
C GLY A 9 9.82 7.79 -6.06
N ASN A 10 10.84 6.98 -6.37
CA ASN A 10 10.71 5.88 -7.31
C ASN A 10 9.80 4.77 -6.79
N ILE A 11 9.92 4.38 -5.51
CA ILE A 11 9.07 3.36 -4.89
C ILE A 11 7.60 3.81 -4.87
N VAL A 12 7.33 5.03 -4.42
CA VAL A 12 5.97 5.58 -4.36
C VAL A 12 5.37 5.73 -5.75
N GLY A 13 6.14 6.29 -6.69
CA GLY A 13 5.71 6.48 -8.08
C GLY A 13 5.42 5.16 -8.79
N SER A 14 6.29 4.16 -8.61
CA SER A 14 6.12 2.82 -9.20
C SER A 14 4.88 2.10 -8.67
N ASN A 15 4.59 2.22 -7.37
CA ASN A 15 3.40 1.62 -6.76
C ASN A 15 2.11 2.30 -7.24
N ILE A 16 2.07 3.64 -7.30
CA ILE A 16 0.91 4.37 -7.83
C ILE A 16 0.68 3.99 -9.30
N PHE A 17 1.74 4.00 -10.12
CA PHE A 17 1.65 3.63 -11.52
C PHE A 17 1.14 2.19 -11.69
N ASN A 18 1.70 1.22 -10.97
CA ASN A 18 1.28 -0.18 -11.06
C ASN A 18 -0.20 -0.36 -10.67
N ILE A 19 -0.66 0.26 -9.58
CA ILE A 19 -2.06 0.15 -9.15
C ILE A 19 -2.99 0.75 -10.21
N LEU A 20 -2.71 1.98 -10.65
CA LEU A 20 -3.55 2.67 -11.64
C LEU A 20 -3.53 1.95 -12.99
N PHE A 21 -2.36 1.50 -13.43
CA PHE A 21 -2.22 0.83 -14.71
C PHE A 21 -2.89 -0.54 -14.69
N VAL A 22 -2.60 -1.39 -13.71
CA VAL A 22 -3.15 -2.76 -13.64
C VAL A 22 -4.64 -2.73 -13.32
N ILE A 23 -5.07 -2.04 -12.26
CA ILE A 23 -6.50 -2.02 -11.88
C ILE A 23 -7.31 -1.24 -12.90
N GLY A 24 -6.81 -0.08 -13.35
CA GLY A 24 -7.50 0.76 -14.32
C GLY A 24 -7.65 0.10 -15.69
N SER A 25 -6.58 -0.50 -16.23
CA SER A 25 -6.67 -1.24 -17.50
C SER A 25 -7.55 -2.49 -17.37
N SER A 26 -7.44 -3.24 -16.25
CA SER A 26 -8.28 -4.41 -16.02
C SER A 26 -9.76 -4.02 -15.96
N ALA A 27 -10.11 -2.94 -15.26
CA ALA A 27 -11.49 -2.45 -15.16
C ALA A 27 -12.08 -1.97 -16.50
N LEU A 28 -11.24 -1.45 -17.41
CA LEU A 28 -11.66 -1.05 -18.76
C LEU A 28 -11.93 -2.26 -19.68
N ILE A 29 -11.15 -3.33 -19.55
CA ILE A 29 -11.28 -4.54 -20.37
C ILE A 29 -12.39 -5.45 -19.83
N MET A 30 -12.38 -5.71 -18.53
CA MET A 30 -13.32 -6.59 -17.84
C MET A 30 -13.80 -5.92 -16.55
N PRO A 31 -15.11 -5.61 -16.43
CA PRO A 31 -15.64 -5.02 -15.20
C PRO A 31 -15.28 -5.88 -13.99
N LEU A 32 -14.51 -5.31 -13.06
CA LEU A 32 -14.11 -5.97 -11.83
C LEU A 32 -15.35 -6.17 -10.95
N ARG A 33 -15.88 -7.40 -10.92
CA ARG A 33 -16.95 -7.79 -10.02
C ARG A 33 -16.38 -8.00 -8.62
N LEU A 34 -16.34 -6.93 -7.84
CA LEU A 34 -15.97 -6.97 -6.43
C LEU A 34 -17.17 -7.47 -5.64
N ASP A 35 -17.21 -8.77 -5.36
CA ASP A 35 -18.22 -9.34 -4.47
C ASP A 35 -17.96 -8.83 -3.04
N PRO A 36 -18.89 -8.10 -2.40
CA PRO A 36 -18.68 -7.56 -1.06
C PRO A 36 -18.43 -8.63 0.02
N SER A 37 -18.80 -9.88 -0.25
CA SER A 37 -18.53 -11.03 0.63
C SER A 37 -17.05 -11.44 0.64
N THR A 38 -16.37 -11.28 -0.50
CA THR A 38 -14.95 -11.67 -0.69
C THR A 38 -14.02 -10.47 -0.59
N TYR A 39 -14.46 -9.30 -1.07
CA TYR A 39 -13.70 -8.05 -1.06
C TYR A 39 -14.51 -6.93 -0.39
N PRO A 40 -14.60 -6.94 0.94
CA PRO A 40 -15.34 -5.93 1.66
C PRO A 40 -14.62 -4.58 1.56
N ARG A 41 -15.41 -3.51 1.47
CA ARG A 41 -14.89 -2.14 1.37
C ARG A 41 -13.98 -1.74 2.54
N SER A 42 -14.11 -2.42 3.69
CA SER A 42 -13.22 -2.29 4.84
C SER A 42 -11.77 -2.58 4.51
N ASP A 43 -11.51 -3.57 3.66
CA ASP A 43 -10.15 -4.06 3.40
C ASP A 43 -9.43 -3.04 2.50
N LEU A 44 -10.15 -2.49 1.52
CA LEU A 44 -9.71 -1.33 0.73
C LEU A 44 -9.42 -0.10 1.60
N LEU A 45 -10.30 0.22 2.55
CA LEU A 45 -10.10 1.35 3.47
C LEU A 45 -8.89 1.16 4.38
N ILE A 46 -8.63 -0.06 4.87
CA ILE A 46 -7.45 -0.39 5.67
C ILE A 46 -6.18 -0.26 4.84
N MET A 47 -6.17 -0.71 3.58
CA MET A 47 -5.01 -0.54 2.69
C MET A 47 -4.72 0.92 2.40
N ILE A 48 -5.76 1.73 2.16
CA ILE A 48 -5.63 3.18 1.98
C ILE A 48 -5.11 3.83 3.26
N ALA A 49 -5.63 3.43 4.43
CA ALA A 49 -5.17 3.95 5.73
C ALA A 49 -3.70 3.60 6.01
N PHE A 50 -3.25 2.39 5.69
CA PHE A 50 -1.84 2.01 5.77
C PHE A 50 -0.96 2.84 4.84
N SER A 51 -1.41 3.06 3.61
CA SER A 51 -0.69 3.88 2.64
C SER A 51 -0.65 5.36 3.04
N ALA A 52 -1.71 5.87 3.67
CA ALA A 52 -1.78 7.22 4.22
C ALA A 52 -0.93 7.37 5.49
N ALA A 53 -0.85 6.32 6.32
CA ALA A 53 0.01 6.29 7.50
C ALA A 53 1.50 6.40 7.13
N LEU A 54 1.89 5.99 5.92
CA LEU A 54 3.23 6.26 5.38
C LEU A 54 3.52 7.77 5.25
N TYR A 55 2.52 8.57 4.86
CA TYR A 55 2.66 9.99 4.51
C TYR A 55 3.27 10.88 5.62
N PRO A 56 2.87 10.79 6.90
CA PRO A 56 3.54 11.53 7.98
C PRO A 56 5.00 11.10 8.18
N PHE A 57 5.36 9.83 7.95
CA PHE A 57 6.75 9.38 7.98
C PHE A 57 7.57 9.94 6.81
N LEU A 58 6.96 10.09 5.62
CA LEU A 58 7.57 10.79 4.49
C LEU A 58 7.90 12.26 4.79
N ARG A 59 7.12 12.94 5.65
CA ARG A 59 7.35 14.34 6.03
C ARG A 59 8.58 14.51 6.92
N SER A 60 9.00 13.45 7.62
CA SER A 60 10.25 13.43 8.41
C SER A 60 11.44 13.17 7.48
N ARG A 61 11.98 14.24 6.88
CA ARG A 61 13.25 14.24 6.14
C ARG A 61 13.33 13.30 4.90
N TYR A 62 12.23 12.71 4.42
CA TYR A 62 12.24 11.70 3.34
C TYR A 62 13.13 10.47 3.64
N VAL A 63 13.48 10.23 4.90
CA VAL A 63 14.32 9.11 5.31
C VAL A 63 13.50 8.20 6.21
N LEU A 64 13.15 7.03 5.68
CA LEU A 64 12.53 5.97 6.47
C LEU A 64 13.59 5.37 7.41
N ALA A 65 13.46 5.58 8.71
CA ALA A 65 14.33 4.98 9.70
C ALA A 65 14.07 3.47 9.79
N ARG A 66 15.09 2.69 10.17
CA ARG A 66 14.98 1.23 10.30
C ARG A 66 13.84 0.81 11.23
N VAL A 67 13.59 1.59 12.29
CA VAL A 67 12.50 1.35 13.25
C VAL A 67 11.13 1.55 12.59
N GLU A 68 10.96 2.61 11.80
CA GLU A 68 9.71 2.91 11.07
C GLU A 68 9.42 1.82 10.06
N GLY A 69 10.44 1.37 9.31
CA GLY A 69 10.33 0.24 8.39
C GLY A 69 9.89 -1.06 9.09
N VAL A 70 10.43 -1.36 10.28
CA VAL A 70 10.04 -2.54 11.05
C VAL A 70 8.59 -2.46 11.54
N ILE A 71 8.15 -1.29 12.01
CA ILE A 71 6.76 -1.09 12.45
C ILE A 71 5.80 -1.32 11.27
N LEU A 72 6.11 -0.77 10.10
CA LEU A 72 5.32 -0.97 8.88
C LEU A 72 5.30 -2.45 8.45
N LEU A 73 6.43 -3.14 8.55
CA LEU A 73 6.54 -4.55 8.20
C LEU A 73 5.70 -5.45 9.13
N ILE A 74 5.74 -5.18 10.44
CA ILE A 74 4.91 -5.90 11.43
C ILE A 74 3.43 -5.62 11.18
N GLY A 75 3.05 -4.36 10.92
CA GLY A 75 1.68 -3.99 10.59
C GLY A 75 1.17 -4.72 9.33
N TYR A 76 1.99 -4.78 8.28
CA TYR A 76 1.68 -5.52 7.07
C TYR A 76 1.55 -7.02 7.31
N ALA A 77 2.47 -7.63 8.08
CA ALA A 77 2.41 -9.04 8.43
C ALA A 77 1.16 -9.36 9.26
N GLY A 78 0.79 -8.50 10.21
CA GLY A 78 -0.44 -8.61 10.99
C GLY A 78 -1.70 -8.52 10.13
N PHE A 79 -1.73 -7.60 9.17
CA PHE A 79 -2.83 -7.51 8.20
C PHE A 79 -2.94 -8.75 7.33
N MET A 80 -1.81 -9.26 6.82
CA MET A 80 -1.77 -10.51 6.05
C MET A 80 -2.28 -11.70 6.88
N ALA A 81 -1.84 -11.83 8.14
CA ALA A 81 -2.31 -12.89 9.03
C ALA A 81 -3.81 -12.78 9.31
N PHE A 82 -4.32 -11.55 9.53
CA PHE A 82 -5.75 -11.30 9.70
C PHE A 82 -6.55 -11.72 8.45
N LEU A 83 -6.06 -11.39 7.25
CA LEU A 83 -6.70 -11.79 6.00
C LEU A 83 -6.70 -13.32 5.82
N PHE A 84 -5.59 -13.98 6.14
CA PHE A 84 -5.46 -15.44 6.08
C PHE A 84 -6.33 -16.18 7.10
N LEU A 85 -6.60 -15.61 8.27
CA LEU A 85 -7.45 -16.23 9.30
C LEU A 85 -8.94 -15.99 9.06
N ARG A 86 -9.28 -14.96 8.27
CA ARG A 86 -10.65 -14.60 7.91
C ARG A 86 -11.17 -15.41 6.72
N HIS A 87 -10.27 -15.88 5.85
CA HIS A 87 -10.56 -16.85 4.79
C HIS A 87 -10.34 -18.27 5.28
#